data_AF-A0A2P9FF49-F1
#
_entry.id   AF-A0A2P9FF49-F1
#
_cell.length_a   1.000
_cell.length_b   1.000
_cell.length_c   1.000
_cell.angle_alpha   90.00
_cell.angle_beta   90.00
_cell.angle_gamma   90.00
#
_symmetry.space_group_name_H-M   'P 1'
#
loop_
_entity.id
_entity.type
_entity.pdbx_description
1 polymer ?
#
loop_
_entity_poly.entity_id
_entity_poly.type
_entity_poly.pdbx_seq_one_letter_code
_entity_poly.pdbx_strand_id
1 'polypeptide(L)'
;MRHRKTLPWLAAVACFATACSSTSGTDPAATSTTSAAARSASDSEERNKGLVLRLYSEAFNKDETDVVKELVATDYVQHDKAMLGGAEGQIKQFKDVKAKIPGVVATVKHVAADGDLVAVHWHASATPKNEATGQAKADLFRVHKGKLVEHWGITQTVPAKTASGNSLFSDVYRYPNGEPTVSEEQEEKNRKFAVDAYRKLSDGDASVIDKSWDPRYYQHNPIAPNGTAPLKRFFQQSAQDAPRPAAPMAAGPGSATPSPTGTWCGSSAPTTSSRTSSAWSTERSSSTGTSWPTASSLLVPQRC
;
A
#
# COMPACT_ATOMS: atom_id res chain seq x y z
N MET A 1 -20.00 -49.87 -33.17
CA MET A 1 -20.58 -51.23 -33.11
C MET A 1 -19.82 -52.06 -32.07
N ARG A 2 -20.57 -52.73 -31.17
CA ARG A 2 -20.27 -53.94 -30.37
C ARG A 2 -18.94 -53.98 -29.56
N HIS A 3 -18.93 -53.70 -28.25
CA HIS A 3 -19.28 -54.52 -27.06
C HIS A 3 -18.39 -55.74 -26.71
N ARG A 4 -17.86 -55.66 -25.47
CA ARG A 4 -17.63 -56.71 -24.44
C ARG A 4 -16.41 -57.65 -24.66
N LYS A 5 -15.67 -58.07 -23.64
CA LYS A 5 -16.11 -58.75 -22.40
C LYS A 5 -15.09 -58.65 -21.23
N THR A 6 -15.65 -58.84 -20.04
CA THR A 6 -15.08 -58.97 -18.69
C THR A 6 -14.46 -60.34 -18.37
N LEU A 7 -13.46 -60.33 -17.46
CA LEU A 7 -13.02 -61.27 -16.39
C LEU A 7 -13.15 -62.81 -16.54
N PRO A 8 -12.20 -63.61 -15.99
CA PRO A 8 -12.40 -64.11 -14.62
C PRO A 8 -11.12 -64.29 -13.75
N TRP A 9 -11.39 -64.81 -12.56
CA TRP A 9 -10.69 -64.82 -11.28
C TRP A 9 -10.13 -66.24 -10.99
N LEU A 10 -8.99 -66.37 -10.27
CA LEU A 10 -8.79 -67.24 -9.08
C LEU A 10 -7.32 -67.61 -8.81
N ALA A 11 -7.08 -67.84 -7.53
CA ALA A 11 -5.83 -67.82 -6.78
C ALA A 11 -4.95 -69.08 -6.85
N ALA A 12 -3.68 -68.93 -6.47
CA ALA A 12 -2.91 -69.97 -5.80
C ALA A 12 -1.88 -69.35 -4.84
N VAL A 13 -1.89 -69.85 -3.61
CA VAL A 13 -0.96 -69.56 -2.50
C VAL A 13 0.29 -70.42 -2.64
N ALA A 14 1.47 -69.86 -2.39
CA ALA A 14 2.63 -70.60 -1.89
C ALA A 14 3.58 -69.68 -1.11
N CYS A 15 3.94 -70.12 0.10
CA CYS A 15 4.85 -69.46 1.03
C CYS A 15 6.35 -69.73 0.72
N PHE A 16 7.19 -68.98 1.44
CA PHE A 16 8.65 -69.07 1.66
C PHE A 16 9.56 -68.31 0.68
N ALA A 17 10.10 -67.17 1.13
CA ALA A 17 11.46 -67.11 1.69
C ALA A 17 11.83 -65.66 2.05
N THR A 18 12.35 -65.49 3.26
CA THR A 18 12.98 -64.27 3.76
C THR A 18 14.23 -63.94 2.94
N ALA A 19 14.29 -62.73 2.39
CA ALA A 19 15.56 -62.10 2.04
C ALA A 19 15.41 -60.58 2.15
N CYS A 20 16.05 -60.00 3.15
CA CYS A 20 16.28 -58.56 3.24
C CYS A 20 17.19 -58.15 2.08
N SER A 21 16.75 -57.23 1.24
CA SER A 21 17.64 -56.46 0.37
C SER A 21 17.00 -55.11 0.12
N SER A 22 17.70 -54.09 0.63
CA SER A 22 17.38 -52.67 0.56
C SER A 22 17.15 -52.20 -0.88
N THR A 23 15.90 -51.94 -1.24
CA THR A 23 15.57 -51.07 -2.36
C THR A 23 15.63 -49.63 -1.89
N SER A 24 16.66 -48.91 -2.34
CA SER A 24 16.72 -47.44 -2.30
C SER A 24 15.46 -46.88 -2.96
N GLY A 25 14.53 -46.40 -2.13
CA GLY A 25 13.42 -45.59 -2.60
C GLY A 25 13.99 -44.34 -3.24
N THR A 26 13.78 -44.19 -4.55
CA THR A 26 13.88 -42.88 -5.19
C THR A 26 12.70 -42.06 -4.69
N ASP A 27 12.93 -41.24 -3.66
CA ASP A 27 12.00 -40.17 -3.32
C ASP A 27 11.87 -39.23 -4.52
N PRO A 28 10.66 -38.90 -5.01
CA PRO A 28 10.51 -37.86 -6.00
C PRO A 28 10.89 -36.54 -5.34
N ALA A 29 11.83 -35.84 -5.97
CA ALA A 29 12.39 -34.57 -5.53
C ALA A 29 11.31 -33.58 -5.05
N ALA A 30 11.16 -33.46 -3.74
CA ALA A 30 10.46 -32.36 -3.09
C ALA A 30 11.40 -31.15 -2.93
N THR A 31 12.05 -30.71 -4.00
CA THR A 31 12.94 -29.54 -3.91
C THR A 31 13.05 -28.84 -5.26
N SER A 32 12.24 -27.80 -5.51
CA SER A 32 12.50 -26.75 -6.53
C SER A 32 11.46 -25.63 -6.56
N THR A 33 10.20 -25.86 -6.18
CA THR A 33 9.11 -24.90 -6.42
C THR A 33 9.24 -23.61 -5.61
N THR A 34 9.66 -23.69 -4.34
CA THR A 34 9.81 -22.51 -3.46
C THR A 34 10.84 -21.52 -3.99
N SER A 35 11.93 -22.01 -4.58
CA SER A 35 13.03 -21.17 -5.04
C SER A 35 12.71 -20.40 -6.33
N ALA A 36 11.93 -21.00 -7.24
CA ALA A 36 11.53 -20.33 -8.48
C ALA A 36 10.42 -19.29 -8.25
N ALA A 37 9.43 -19.61 -7.39
CA ALA A 37 8.37 -18.68 -7.03
C ALA A 37 8.90 -17.46 -6.26
N ALA A 38 9.81 -17.66 -5.29
CA ALA A 38 10.45 -16.57 -4.55
C ALA A 38 11.25 -15.64 -5.48
N ARG A 39 12.04 -16.18 -6.42
CA ARG A 39 12.74 -15.35 -7.42
C ARG A 39 11.77 -14.57 -8.31
N SER A 40 10.68 -15.20 -8.76
CA SER A 40 9.68 -14.50 -9.58
C SER A 40 8.95 -13.39 -8.84
N ALA A 41 8.76 -13.51 -7.52
CA ALA A 41 8.21 -12.46 -6.67
C ALA A 41 9.18 -11.28 -6.57
N SER A 42 10.43 -11.56 -6.18
CA SER A 42 11.53 -10.58 -6.12
C SER A 42 11.74 -9.81 -7.43
N ASP A 43 11.76 -10.52 -8.57
CA ASP A 43 11.89 -9.89 -9.89
C ASP A 43 10.69 -8.98 -10.23
N SER A 44 9.48 -9.34 -9.78
CA SER A 44 8.28 -8.53 -10.00
C SER A 44 8.26 -7.30 -9.09
N GLU A 45 8.65 -7.46 -7.84
CA GLU A 45 8.81 -6.39 -6.86
C GLU A 45 9.87 -5.38 -7.32
N GLU A 46 11.01 -5.84 -7.83
CA GLU A 46 12.05 -4.96 -8.37
C GLU A 46 11.55 -4.17 -9.59
N ARG A 47 10.80 -4.82 -10.50
CA ARG A 47 10.14 -4.10 -11.61
C ARG A 47 9.13 -3.07 -11.11
N ASN A 48 8.33 -3.41 -10.11
CA ASN A 48 7.33 -2.51 -9.54
C ASN A 48 7.98 -1.31 -8.86
N LYS A 49 9.05 -1.52 -8.08
CA LYS A 49 9.87 -0.43 -7.51
C LYS A 49 10.42 0.46 -8.62
N GLY A 50 11.00 -0.12 -9.67
CA GLY A 50 11.51 0.62 -10.82
C GLY A 50 10.47 1.53 -11.46
N LEU A 51 9.25 1.02 -11.69
CA LEU A 51 8.14 1.82 -12.23
C LEU A 51 7.77 2.98 -11.31
N VAL A 52 7.63 2.74 -10.02
CA VAL A 52 7.26 3.78 -9.04
C VAL A 52 8.36 4.83 -8.90
N LEU A 53 9.64 4.41 -8.89
CA LEU A 53 10.77 5.34 -8.75
C LEU A 53 10.86 6.34 -9.92
N ARG A 54 10.40 5.96 -11.13
CA ARG A 54 10.31 6.89 -12.27
C ARG A 54 9.39 8.08 -12.00
N LEU A 55 8.34 7.94 -11.19
CA LEU A 55 7.51 9.09 -10.79
C LEU A 55 8.35 10.18 -10.10
N TYR A 56 9.33 9.78 -9.29
CA TYR A 56 10.16 10.71 -8.54
C TYR A 56 11.34 11.20 -9.38
N SER A 57 12.08 10.28 -10.00
CA SER A 57 13.33 10.61 -10.70
C SER A 57 13.12 11.28 -12.06
N GLU A 58 12.06 10.92 -12.78
CA GLU A 58 11.76 11.45 -14.11
C GLU A 58 10.63 12.47 -14.03
N ALA A 59 9.42 12.03 -13.65
CA ALA A 59 8.26 12.90 -13.74
C ALA A 59 8.33 14.10 -12.78
N PHE A 60 8.68 13.88 -11.51
CA PHE A 60 8.81 14.97 -10.54
C PHE A 60 10.11 15.74 -10.72
N ASN A 61 11.28 15.10 -10.65
CA ASN A 61 12.55 15.82 -10.60
C ASN A 61 13.00 16.40 -11.95
N LYS A 62 12.60 15.82 -13.10
CA LYS A 62 12.93 16.33 -14.44
C LYS A 62 11.77 17.03 -15.15
N ASP A 63 10.62 17.17 -14.48
CA ASP A 63 9.40 17.76 -15.07
C ASP A 63 8.84 16.98 -16.28
N GLU A 64 9.17 15.70 -16.41
CA GLU A 64 8.74 14.84 -17.52
C GLU A 64 7.30 14.30 -17.32
N THR A 65 6.30 15.17 -17.40
CA THR A 65 4.91 14.81 -17.07
C THR A 65 4.27 13.72 -17.95
N ASP A 66 4.81 13.47 -19.14
CA ASP A 66 4.34 12.38 -20.00
C ASP A 66 4.62 10.99 -19.40
N VAL A 67 5.66 10.86 -18.57
CA VAL A 67 5.94 9.64 -17.80
C VAL A 67 4.76 9.33 -16.87
N VAL A 68 4.07 10.34 -16.33
CA VAL A 68 2.89 10.10 -15.48
C VAL A 68 1.75 9.46 -16.28
N LYS A 69 1.53 9.91 -17.53
CA LYS A 69 0.50 9.33 -18.41
C LYS A 69 0.85 7.90 -18.84
N GLU A 70 2.14 7.61 -18.97
CA GLU A 70 2.64 6.26 -19.22
C GLU A 70 2.43 5.35 -18.00
N LEU A 71 2.64 5.83 -16.78
CA LEU A 71 2.66 4.96 -15.59
C LEU A 71 1.29 4.83 -14.93
N VAL A 72 0.47 5.87 -14.91
CA VAL A 72 -0.80 5.90 -14.17
C VAL A 72 -1.94 5.35 -15.02
N ALA A 73 -2.69 4.40 -14.47
CA ALA A 73 -3.87 3.85 -15.12
C ALA A 73 -5.02 4.85 -15.19
N THR A 74 -5.91 4.67 -16.16
CA THR A 74 -7.09 5.53 -16.34
C THR A 74 -8.10 5.40 -15.21
N ASP A 75 -8.15 4.22 -14.57
CA ASP A 75 -9.01 3.88 -13.43
C ASP A 75 -8.29 4.01 -12.07
N TYR A 76 -7.19 4.77 -12.04
CA TYR A 76 -6.40 4.98 -10.83
C TYR A 76 -7.22 5.54 -9.67
N VAL A 77 -7.20 4.81 -8.55
CA VAL A 77 -7.89 5.18 -7.32
C VAL A 77 -6.98 6.03 -6.43
N GLN A 78 -7.43 7.23 -6.11
CA GLN A 78 -6.77 8.15 -5.18
C GLN A 78 -7.53 8.21 -3.86
N HIS A 79 -6.85 7.95 -2.75
CA HIS A 79 -7.46 7.97 -1.40
C HIS A 79 -7.45 9.36 -0.75
N ASP A 80 -6.63 10.29 -1.24
CA ASP A 80 -6.78 11.70 -0.88
C ASP A 80 -7.97 12.33 -1.61
N LYS A 81 -9.08 12.53 -0.88
CA LYS A 81 -10.33 13.10 -1.42
C LYS A 81 -10.17 14.51 -1.99
N ALA A 82 -9.12 15.24 -1.62
CA ALA A 82 -8.85 16.57 -2.15
C ALA A 82 -8.17 16.54 -3.53
N MET A 83 -7.74 15.37 -3.98
CA MET A 83 -7.00 15.18 -5.23
C MET A 83 -7.86 14.49 -6.29
N LEU A 84 -7.68 14.89 -7.55
CA LEU A 84 -8.26 14.17 -8.68
C LEU A 84 -7.58 12.79 -8.81
N GLY A 85 -8.31 11.81 -9.34
CA GLY A 85 -7.74 10.53 -9.75
C GLY A 85 -6.96 10.64 -11.08
N GLY A 86 -6.39 9.52 -11.52
CA GLY A 86 -5.68 9.42 -12.80
C GLY A 86 -4.40 10.25 -12.90
N ALA A 87 -3.83 10.26 -14.11
CA ALA A 87 -2.58 10.96 -14.42
C ALA A 87 -2.67 12.48 -14.22
N GLU A 88 -3.83 13.09 -14.51
CA GLU A 88 -4.04 14.53 -14.34
C GLU A 88 -3.95 14.95 -12.86
N GLY A 89 -4.57 14.17 -11.97
CA GLY A 89 -4.47 14.39 -10.53
C GLY A 89 -3.05 14.29 -10.02
N GLN A 90 -2.31 13.28 -10.49
CA GLN A 90 -0.91 13.10 -10.12
C GLN A 90 -0.01 14.26 -10.62
N ILE A 91 -0.21 14.73 -11.86
CA ILE A 91 0.49 15.90 -12.41
C ILE A 91 0.14 17.15 -11.60
N LYS A 92 -1.14 17.33 -11.23
CA LYS A 92 -1.56 18.47 -10.41
C LYS A 92 -0.88 18.44 -9.04
N GLN A 93 -0.83 17.28 -8.39
CA GLN A 93 -0.16 17.14 -7.10
C GLN A 93 1.31 17.56 -7.17
N PHE A 94 2.03 17.19 -8.25
CA PHE A 94 3.42 17.61 -8.45
C PHE A 94 3.55 19.12 -8.59
N LYS A 95 2.67 19.75 -9.37
CA LYS A 95 2.63 21.21 -9.50
C LYS A 95 2.34 21.90 -8.16
N ASP A 96 1.40 21.37 -7.39
CA ASP A 96 1.04 21.92 -6.07
C ASP A 96 2.23 21.85 -5.09
N VAL A 97 2.97 20.73 -5.08
CA VAL A 97 4.17 20.59 -4.24
C VAL A 97 5.27 21.58 -4.68
N LYS A 98 5.50 21.74 -5.98
CA LYS A 98 6.49 22.69 -6.52
C LYS A 98 6.12 24.15 -6.26
N ALA A 99 4.84 24.48 -6.31
CA ALA A 99 4.35 25.81 -5.94
C ALA A 99 4.53 26.08 -4.43
N LYS A 100 4.26 25.07 -3.60
CA LYS A 100 4.40 25.17 -2.13
C LYS A 100 5.86 25.24 -1.68
N ILE A 101 6.77 24.55 -2.37
CA ILE A 101 8.19 24.49 -2.07
C ILE A 101 8.97 24.81 -3.37
N PRO A 102 9.21 26.10 -3.67
CA PRO A 102 10.01 26.48 -4.83
C PRO A 102 11.40 25.83 -4.82
N GLY A 103 11.80 25.23 -5.93
CA GLY A 103 13.09 24.51 -6.04
C GLY A 103 13.12 23.13 -5.38
N VAL A 104 11.96 22.58 -5.01
CA VAL A 104 11.86 21.25 -4.39
C VAL A 104 12.47 20.16 -5.26
N VAL A 105 13.20 19.27 -4.59
CA VAL A 105 13.65 17.98 -5.11
C VAL A 105 12.97 16.89 -4.30
N ALA A 106 12.44 15.87 -4.98
CA ALA A 106 11.99 14.64 -4.35
C ALA A 106 13.19 13.72 -4.15
N THR A 107 13.59 13.53 -2.89
CA THR A 107 14.69 12.62 -2.53
C THR A 107 14.10 11.37 -1.90
N VAL A 108 14.10 10.26 -2.63
CA VAL A 108 13.69 8.96 -2.10
C VAL A 108 14.70 8.51 -1.04
N LYS A 109 14.20 8.15 0.15
CA LYS A 109 15.01 7.73 1.29
C LYS A 109 14.94 6.22 1.46
N HIS A 110 13.75 5.66 1.37
CA HIS A 110 13.53 4.21 1.41
C HIS A 110 12.46 3.81 0.42
N VAL A 111 12.58 2.59 -0.10
CA VAL A 111 11.59 1.94 -0.94
C VAL A 111 11.50 0.47 -0.55
N ALA A 112 10.28 -0.05 -0.49
CA ALA A 112 10.01 -1.47 -0.22
C ALA A 112 8.85 -1.93 -1.10
N ALA A 113 8.81 -3.22 -1.42
CA ALA A 113 7.72 -3.82 -2.16
C ALA A 113 7.30 -5.16 -1.53
N ASP A 114 6.01 -5.48 -1.64
CA ASP A 114 5.41 -6.74 -1.22
C ASP A 114 4.35 -7.10 -2.27
N GLY A 115 4.69 -8.03 -3.16
CA GLY A 115 3.90 -8.39 -4.32
C GLY A 115 3.61 -7.19 -5.23
N ASP A 116 2.35 -6.76 -5.23
CA ASP A 116 1.85 -5.66 -6.08
C ASP A 116 1.87 -4.28 -5.39
N LEU A 117 2.28 -4.22 -4.12
CA LEU A 117 2.39 -2.98 -3.36
C LEU A 117 3.83 -2.46 -3.37
N VAL A 118 3.98 -1.14 -3.48
CA VAL A 118 5.26 -0.45 -3.35
C VAL A 118 5.11 0.73 -2.40
N ALA A 119 5.87 0.72 -1.32
CA ALA A 119 5.95 1.83 -0.36
C ALA A 119 7.18 2.69 -0.65
N VAL A 120 7.02 4.01 -0.62
CA VAL A 120 8.10 4.98 -0.81
C VAL A 120 8.08 5.99 0.33
N HIS A 121 9.19 6.05 1.06
CA HIS A 121 9.44 7.10 2.03
C HIS A 121 10.42 8.11 1.42
N TRP A 122 10.01 9.38 1.32
CA TRP A 122 10.79 10.40 0.63
C TRP A 122 10.72 11.79 1.28
N HIS A 123 11.73 12.58 0.98
CA HIS A 123 11.94 13.94 1.45
C HIS A 123 11.70 14.93 0.32
N ALA A 124 10.71 15.81 0.48
CA ALA A 124 10.44 16.92 -0.43
C ALA A 124 11.07 18.20 0.14
N SER A 125 12.20 18.64 -0.42
CA SER A 125 12.88 19.85 0.06
C SER A 125 13.63 20.59 -1.04
N ALA A 126 13.71 21.91 -0.92
CA ALA A 126 14.61 22.75 -1.73
C ALA A 126 16.08 22.63 -1.30
N THR A 127 16.34 22.06 -0.12
CA THR A 127 17.68 21.81 0.42
C THR A 127 17.84 20.35 0.85
N PRO A 128 17.93 19.38 -0.08
CA PRO A 128 17.92 17.94 0.24
C PRO A 128 19.00 17.45 1.21
N LYS A 129 20.11 18.18 1.31
CA LYS A 129 21.19 17.90 2.28
C LYS A 129 20.84 18.29 3.71
N ASN A 130 19.84 19.15 3.90
CA ASN A 130 19.34 19.56 5.20
C ASN A 130 18.01 18.85 5.48
N GLU A 131 18.09 17.78 6.27
CA GLU A 131 16.94 16.96 6.64
C GLU A 131 16.04 17.57 7.73
N ALA A 132 16.35 18.77 8.23
CA ALA A 132 15.55 19.49 9.23
C ALA A 132 14.49 20.43 8.63
N THR A 133 14.31 20.42 7.30
CA THR A 133 13.37 21.28 6.57
C THR A 133 12.54 20.48 5.57
N GLY A 134 11.52 21.12 4.99
CA GLY A 134 10.70 20.52 3.93
C GLY A 134 9.60 19.61 4.47
N GLN A 135 9.27 18.57 3.71
CA GLN A 135 8.23 17.61 4.06
C GLN A 135 8.75 16.17 4.01
N ALA A 136 8.36 15.38 4.99
CA ALA A 136 8.44 13.93 4.97
C ALA A 136 7.14 13.38 4.37
N LYS A 137 7.27 12.44 3.45
CA LYS A 137 6.14 11.83 2.77
C LYS A 137 6.32 10.33 2.70
N ALA A 138 5.23 9.61 2.90
CA ALA A 138 5.15 8.17 2.72
C ALA A 138 4.00 7.90 1.76
N ASP A 139 4.33 7.31 0.61
CA ASP A 139 3.37 6.91 -0.40
C ASP A 139 3.32 5.38 -0.45
N LEU A 140 2.14 4.82 -0.69
CA LEU A 140 1.92 3.42 -0.96
C LEU A 140 1.16 3.32 -2.29
N PHE A 141 1.74 2.63 -3.25
CA PHE A 141 1.13 2.40 -4.56
C PHE A 141 0.76 0.93 -4.73
N ARG A 142 -0.35 0.69 -5.43
CA ARG A 142 -0.64 -0.63 -6.03
C ARG A 142 -0.29 -0.60 -7.52
N VAL A 143 0.39 -1.65 -7.97
CA VAL A 143 0.78 -1.84 -9.37
C VAL A 143 0.00 -3.00 -9.97
N HIS A 144 -0.66 -2.78 -11.10
CA HIS A 144 -1.32 -3.85 -11.85
C HIS A 144 -0.98 -3.74 -13.33
N LYS A 145 -0.52 -4.85 -13.92
CA LYS A 145 -0.15 -4.93 -15.36
C LYS A 145 0.79 -3.80 -15.80
N GLY A 146 1.79 -3.49 -14.97
CA GLY A 146 2.78 -2.44 -15.26
C GLY A 146 2.26 -1.01 -15.16
N LYS A 147 1.10 -0.79 -14.53
CA LYS A 147 0.50 0.52 -14.29
C LYS A 147 0.24 0.73 -12.80
N LEU A 148 0.34 1.96 -12.36
CA LEU A 148 -0.10 2.38 -11.04
C LEU A 148 -1.63 2.49 -11.07
N VAL A 149 -2.30 1.75 -10.19
CA VAL A 149 -3.77 1.66 -10.17
C VAL A 149 -4.40 2.18 -8.88
N GLU A 150 -3.62 2.36 -7.82
CA GLU A 150 -4.13 2.86 -6.55
C GLU A 150 -3.02 3.53 -5.74
N HIS A 151 -3.36 4.53 -4.93
CA HIS A 151 -2.42 5.24 -4.08
C HIS A 151 -3.00 5.73 -2.75
N TRP A 152 -2.21 5.55 -1.70
CA TRP A 152 -2.37 6.18 -0.40
C TRP A 152 -1.13 7.02 -0.10
N GLY A 153 -1.31 8.17 0.54
CA GLY A 153 -0.20 9.03 0.91
C GLY A 153 -0.41 9.71 2.25
N ILE A 154 0.68 9.89 2.99
CA ILE A 154 0.73 10.70 4.20
C ILE A 154 1.83 11.75 4.02
N THR A 155 1.54 12.98 4.44
CA THR A 155 2.50 14.08 4.39
C THR A 155 2.64 14.69 5.77
N GLN A 156 3.88 14.92 6.19
CA GLN A 156 4.23 15.60 7.43
C GLN A 156 5.25 16.71 7.15
N THR A 157 5.01 17.91 7.67
CA THR A 157 6.03 18.95 7.69
C THR A 157 7.15 18.52 8.65
N VAL A 158 8.40 18.59 8.20
CA VAL A 158 9.54 18.26 9.05
C VAL A 158 9.60 19.26 10.20
N PRO A 159 9.53 18.81 11.47
CA PRO A 159 9.58 19.72 12.61
C PRO A 159 11.02 20.20 12.86
N ALA A 160 11.14 21.39 13.45
CA ALA A 160 12.46 21.95 13.79
C ALA A 160 13.22 21.11 14.84
N LYS A 161 12.53 20.29 15.62
CA LYS A 161 13.09 19.40 16.65
C LYS A 161 12.30 18.11 16.71
N THR A 162 12.99 17.03 17.07
CA THR A 162 12.39 15.72 17.36
C THR A 162 12.73 15.31 18.78
N ALA A 163 11.84 14.58 19.44
CA ALA A 163 12.02 14.07 20.79
C ALA A 163 13.19 13.08 20.89
N SER A 164 13.47 12.35 19.80
CA SER A 164 14.61 11.43 19.70
C SER A 164 15.93 12.11 19.32
N GLY A 165 15.89 13.34 18.80
CA GLY A 165 17.02 14.00 18.17
C GLY A 165 17.37 13.46 16.76
N ASN A 166 16.70 12.41 16.31
CA ASN A 166 16.91 11.83 14.98
C ASN A 166 16.17 12.65 13.92
N SER A 167 16.75 12.68 12.71
CA SER A 167 16.03 13.06 11.50
C SER A 167 14.84 12.12 11.25
N LEU A 168 13.82 12.56 10.50
CA LEU A 168 12.75 11.67 10.04
C LEU A 168 13.25 10.65 8.99
N PHE A 169 14.44 10.84 8.42
CA PHE A 169 14.89 10.13 7.21
C PHE A 169 16.16 9.29 7.35
N SER A 170 17.14 9.72 8.16
CA SER A 170 18.46 9.10 8.18
C SER A 170 18.46 7.71 8.81
N ASP A 171 19.23 6.78 8.24
CA ASP A 171 19.53 5.49 8.90
C ASP A 171 20.46 5.68 10.09
N VAL A 172 19.91 5.47 11.30
CA VAL A 172 20.66 5.60 12.56
C VAL A 172 20.98 4.25 13.20
N TYR A 173 20.31 3.18 12.78
CA TYR A 173 20.57 1.85 13.32
C TYR A 173 21.92 1.33 12.82
N ARG A 174 22.75 0.86 13.76
CA ARG A 174 24.03 0.22 13.46
C ARG A 174 23.96 -1.24 13.86
N TYR A 175 24.09 -2.09 12.84
CA TYR A 175 24.17 -3.54 13.02
C TYR A 175 25.45 -3.89 13.79
N PRO A 176 25.35 -4.56 14.95
CA PRO A 176 26.53 -4.90 15.76
C PRO A 176 27.56 -5.76 15.00
N ASN A 177 27.09 -6.59 14.07
CA ASN A 177 27.91 -7.55 13.33
C ASN A 177 27.95 -7.25 11.82
N GLY A 178 27.75 -5.98 11.44
CA GLY A 178 27.59 -5.58 10.04
C GLY A 178 26.19 -5.85 9.50
N GLU A 179 25.86 -5.18 8.41
CA GLU A 179 24.55 -5.29 7.77
C GLU A 179 24.36 -6.69 7.16
N PRO A 180 23.26 -7.39 7.49
CA PRO A 180 23.03 -8.72 6.96
C PRO A 180 22.57 -8.67 5.50
N THR A 181 23.00 -9.64 4.70
CA THR A 181 22.28 -9.97 3.46
C THR A 181 21.03 -10.75 3.82
N VAL A 182 19.86 -10.23 3.44
CA VAL A 182 18.56 -10.84 3.72
C VAL A 182 18.14 -11.69 2.53
N SER A 183 17.77 -12.95 2.77
CA SER A 183 17.15 -13.80 1.75
C SER A 183 15.65 -13.55 1.67
N GLU A 184 15.02 -13.87 0.54
CA GLU A 184 13.55 -13.82 0.37
C GLU A 184 12.78 -14.53 1.49
N GLU A 185 13.28 -15.69 1.93
CA GLU A 185 12.66 -16.42 3.04
C GLU A 185 12.74 -15.63 4.36
N GLN A 186 13.87 -14.97 4.60
CA GLN A 186 14.04 -14.15 5.80
C GLN A 186 13.25 -12.85 5.70
N GLU A 187 13.14 -12.24 4.52
CA GLU A 187 12.29 -11.08 4.27
C GLU A 187 10.83 -11.39 4.56
N GLU A 188 10.32 -12.52 4.07
CA GLU A 188 8.95 -12.95 4.34
C GLU A 188 8.71 -13.23 5.84
N LYS A 189 9.71 -13.74 6.56
CA LYS A 189 9.65 -13.87 8.03
C LYS A 189 9.61 -12.51 8.71
N ASN A 190 10.44 -11.56 8.28
CA ASN A 190 10.48 -10.19 8.82
C ASN A 190 9.15 -9.47 8.60
N ARG A 191 8.58 -9.61 7.40
CA ARG A 191 7.29 -9.03 7.04
C ARG A 191 6.16 -9.56 7.93
N LYS A 192 6.03 -10.88 8.05
CA LYS A 192 5.04 -11.50 8.96
C LYS A 192 5.23 -11.04 10.41
N PHE A 193 6.47 -11.05 10.89
CA PHE A 193 6.83 -10.59 12.22
C PHE A 193 6.37 -9.14 12.47
N ALA A 194 6.68 -8.23 11.55
CA ALA A 194 6.29 -6.83 11.66
C ALA A 194 4.77 -6.66 11.66
N VAL A 195 4.06 -7.27 10.70
CA VAL A 195 2.60 -7.19 10.60
C VAL A 195 1.92 -7.72 11.86
N ASP A 196 2.34 -8.87 12.37
CA ASP A 196 1.74 -9.47 13.57
C ASP A 196 2.02 -8.64 14.83
N ALA A 197 3.21 -8.04 14.93
CA ALA A 197 3.55 -7.15 16.03
C ALA A 197 2.68 -5.88 16.02
N TYR A 198 2.47 -5.26 14.86
CA TYR A 198 1.62 -4.07 14.72
C TYR A 198 0.14 -4.38 14.95
N ARG A 199 -0.36 -5.55 14.51
CA ARG A 199 -1.74 -5.97 14.81
C ARG A 199 -2.01 -6.07 16.31
N LYS A 200 -1.10 -6.72 17.05
CA LYS A 200 -1.20 -6.80 18.52
C LYS A 200 -1.20 -5.41 19.16
N LEU A 201 -0.36 -4.49 18.68
CA LEU A 201 -0.39 -3.10 19.15
C LEU A 201 -1.73 -2.42 18.87
N SER A 202 -2.29 -2.60 17.67
CA SER A 202 -3.61 -2.07 17.30
C SER A 202 -4.75 -2.65 18.14
N ASP A 203 -4.61 -3.90 18.57
CA ASP A 203 -5.54 -4.57 19.50
C ASP A 203 -5.34 -4.12 20.97
N GLY A 204 -4.41 -3.21 21.23
CA GLY A 204 -4.13 -2.64 22.55
C GLY A 204 -3.10 -3.40 23.38
N ASP A 205 -2.49 -4.47 22.85
CA ASP A 205 -1.45 -5.23 23.54
C ASP A 205 -0.08 -4.54 23.43
N ALA A 206 0.16 -3.56 24.30
CA ALA A 206 1.45 -2.90 24.40
C ALA A 206 2.59 -3.79 24.95
N SER A 207 2.30 -5.00 25.45
CA SER A 207 3.33 -5.92 25.95
C SER A 207 4.16 -6.54 24.82
N VAL A 208 3.64 -6.51 23.59
CA VAL A 208 4.38 -6.97 22.40
C VAL A 208 5.67 -6.19 22.18
N ILE A 209 5.75 -4.93 22.63
CA ILE A 209 6.96 -4.09 22.54
C ILE A 209 8.13 -4.74 23.28
N ASP A 210 7.89 -5.32 24.45
CA ASP A 210 8.94 -5.92 25.27
C ASP A 210 9.55 -7.16 24.60
N LYS A 211 8.86 -7.75 23.62
CA LYS A 211 9.25 -9.00 22.94
C LYS A 211 9.78 -8.76 21.53
N SER A 212 9.20 -7.80 20.82
CA SER A 212 9.38 -7.63 19.37
C SER A 212 10.23 -6.41 18.98
N TRP A 213 10.59 -5.54 19.91
CA TRP A 213 11.45 -4.39 19.63
C TRP A 213 12.83 -4.58 20.27
N ASP A 214 13.89 -4.24 19.53
CA ASP A 214 15.24 -4.10 20.09
C ASP A 214 15.20 -3.02 21.19
N PRO A 215 15.76 -3.23 22.39
CA PRO A 215 15.78 -2.22 23.45
C PRO A 215 16.35 -0.86 23.01
N ARG A 216 17.22 -0.84 22.00
CA ARG A 216 17.80 0.39 21.41
C ARG A 216 16.86 1.15 20.48
N TYR A 217 15.68 0.60 20.16
CA TYR A 217 14.80 1.05 19.08
C TYR A 217 14.85 2.55 18.81
N TYR A 218 15.30 2.91 17.61
CA TYR A 218 15.46 4.32 17.24
C TYR A 218 14.19 4.85 16.60
N GLN A 219 13.71 5.97 17.12
CA GLN A 219 12.49 6.63 16.67
C GLN A 219 12.75 7.67 15.61
N HIS A 220 11.94 7.62 14.56
CA HIS A 220 11.78 8.67 13.56
C HIS A 220 10.46 9.43 13.70
N ASN A 221 9.55 8.94 14.56
CA ASN A 221 8.38 9.71 14.98
C ASN A 221 8.85 10.92 15.81
N PRO A 222 8.54 12.16 15.39
CA PRO A 222 9.13 13.35 16.01
C PRO A 222 8.71 13.61 17.45
N ILE A 223 7.64 12.98 17.94
CA ILE A 223 7.16 13.17 19.31
C ILE A 223 7.55 12.02 20.26
N ALA A 224 8.17 10.95 19.75
CA ALA A 224 8.57 9.80 20.55
C ALA A 224 10.10 9.75 20.76
N PRO A 225 10.60 9.65 22.00
CA PRO A 225 12.01 9.39 22.28
C PRO A 225 12.44 7.96 21.89
N ASN A 226 13.74 7.76 21.69
CA ASN A 226 14.32 6.42 21.45
C ASN A 226 14.06 5.45 22.62
N GLY A 227 14.10 4.16 22.30
CA GLY A 227 13.96 3.05 23.22
C GLY A 227 12.53 2.54 23.38
N THR A 228 12.41 1.33 23.92
CA THR A 228 11.12 0.64 24.09
C THR A 228 10.26 1.22 25.21
N ALA A 229 10.87 1.73 26.28
CA ALA A 229 10.11 2.27 27.42
C ALA A 229 9.30 3.54 27.05
N PRO A 230 9.87 4.55 26.36
CA PRO A 230 9.08 5.69 25.87
C PRO A 230 8.02 5.27 24.83
N LEU A 231 8.35 4.33 23.92
CA LEU A 231 7.40 3.83 22.94
C LEU A 231 6.19 3.16 23.58
N LYS A 232 6.40 2.33 24.60
CA LYS A 232 5.31 1.66 25.32
C LYS A 232 4.39 2.66 26.01
N ARG A 233 4.94 3.69 26.65
CA ARG A 233 4.14 4.77 27.26
C ARG A 233 3.31 5.52 26.22
N PHE A 234 3.88 5.80 25.06
CA PHE A 234 3.20 6.49 23.97
C PHE A 234 1.92 5.76 23.53
N PHE A 235 1.99 4.44 23.33
CA PHE A 235 0.81 3.63 22.97
C PHE A 235 -0.19 3.48 24.13
N GLN A 236 0.28 3.35 25.37
CA GLN A 236 -0.59 3.26 26.53
C GLN A 236 -1.38 4.55 26.77
N GLN A 237 -0.75 5.72 26.61
CA GLN A 237 -1.41 7.02 26.74
C GLN A 237 -2.43 7.22 25.62
N SER A 238 -2.06 6.92 24.37
CA SER A 238 -2.97 7.01 23.23
C SER A 238 -4.23 6.14 23.40
N ALA A 239 -4.08 4.95 23.99
CA ALA A 239 -5.20 4.07 24.30
C ALA A 239 -6.10 4.59 25.45
N GLN A 240 -5.53 5.35 26.40
CA GLN A 240 -6.28 5.98 27.48
C GLN A 240 -7.08 7.20 26.99
N ASP A 241 -6.51 7.95 26.05
CA ASP A 241 -7.13 9.16 25.49
C ASP A 241 -8.17 8.85 24.40
N ALA A 242 -8.24 7.60 23.93
CA ALA A 242 -9.21 7.16 22.94
C ALA A 242 -10.65 7.28 23.50
N PRO A 243 -11.62 7.83 22.73
CA PRO A 243 -13.00 7.90 23.15
C PRO A 243 -13.52 6.52 23.53
N ARG A 244 -13.97 6.37 24.78
CA ARG A 244 -14.56 5.11 25.24
C ARG A 244 -15.83 4.84 24.42
N PRO A 245 -16.05 3.63 23.90
CA PRO A 245 -17.31 3.31 23.25
C PRO A 245 -18.46 3.60 24.22
N ALA A 246 -19.49 4.29 23.72
CA ALA A 246 -20.67 4.60 24.52
C ALA A 246 -21.20 3.29 25.12
N ALA A 247 -21.43 3.28 26.44
CA ALA A 247 -22.04 2.13 27.09
C ALA A 247 -23.36 1.81 26.35
N PRO A 248 -23.66 0.54 26.06
CA PRO A 248 -24.94 0.19 25.49
C PRO A 248 -26.02 0.75 26.41
N MET A 249 -26.93 1.56 25.85
CA MET A 249 -28.04 2.12 26.61
C MET A 249 -28.75 0.94 27.27
N ALA A 250 -28.79 0.94 28.61
CA ALA A 250 -29.51 -0.06 29.36
C ALA A 250 -30.94 -0.09 28.81
N ALA A 251 -31.37 -1.24 28.29
CA ALA A 251 -32.76 -1.45 27.93
C ALA A 251 -33.59 -1.15 29.18
N GLY A 252 -34.39 -0.09 29.12
CA GLY A 252 -35.33 0.25 30.18
C GLY A 252 -36.24 -0.96 30.45
N PRO A 253 -36.67 -1.16 31.70
CA PRO A 253 -37.49 -2.31 32.05
C PRO A 253 -38.76 -2.31 31.19
N GLY A 254 -38.91 -3.37 30.40
CA GLY A 254 -40.03 -3.53 29.48
C GLY A 254 -41.36 -3.49 30.22
N SER A 255 -42.19 -2.51 29.91
CA SER A 255 -43.62 -2.59 30.20
C SER A 255 -44.23 -3.58 29.22
N ALA A 256 -44.45 -4.80 29.70
CA ALA A 256 -45.30 -5.76 29.04
C ALA A 256 -46.75 -5.25 29.05
N THR A 257 -47.38 -5.20 27.88
CA THR A 257 -48.85 -5.22 27.77
C THR A 257 -49.26 -6.08 26.58
N PRO A 258 -50.32 -6.88 26.73
CA PRO A 258 -50.63 -7.98 25.83
C PRO A 258 -51.50 -7.53 24.63
N SER A 259 -51.32 -8.20 23.50
CA SER A 259 -52.40 -8.38 22.50
C SER A 259 -53.10 -9.72 22.78
N PRO A 260 -54.28 -10.06 22.19
CA PRO A 260 -55.04 -9.37 21.14
C PRO A 260 -56.58 -9.34 21.36
N THR A 261 -57.32 -8.50 20.64
CA THR A 261 -58.65 -8.84 20.07
C THR A 261 -59.09 -7.75 19.09
N GLY A 262 -59.56 -8.15 17.91
CA GLY A 262 -60.66 -7.43 17.23
C GLY A 262 -60.39 -6.77 15.88
N THR A 263 -60.66 -7.55 14.84
CA THR A 263 -61.44 -7.17 13.64
C THR A 263 -60.74 -6.47 12.45
N TRP A 264 -60.95 -7.13 11.31
CA TRP A 264 -60.55 -6.88 9.94
C TRP A 264 -61.35 -5.78 9.23
N CYS A 265 -60.66 -5.04 8.33
CA CYS A 265 -61.10 -4.44 7.04
C CYS A 265 -59.90 -3.63 6.54
N GLY A 266 -59.39 -3.64 5.31
CA GLY A 266 -59.71 -4.26 4.04
C GLY A 266 -58.91 -3.47 2.98
N SER A 267 -58.30 -4.19 2.04
CA SER A 267 -57.98 -3.77 0.66
C SER A 267 -56.75 -2.89 0.32
N SER A 268 -56.00 -3.45 -0.65
CA SER A 268 -55.30 -2.82 -1.79
C SER A 268 -53.77 -2.63 -1.71
N ALA A 269 -53.11 -3.31 -2.65
CA ALA A 269 -51.68 -3.26 -2.95
C ALA A 269 -51.36 -2.09 -3.97
N PRO A 270 -50.16 -2.01 -4.57
CA PRO A 270 -49.27 -0.86 -4.41
C PRO A 270 -49.22 0.06 -5.65
N THR A 271 -48.87 1.33 -5.44
CA THR A 271 -48.52 2.24 -6.55
C THR A 271 -47.03 2.52 -6.58
N THR A 272 -46.39 2.04 -7.63
CA THR A 272 -45.10 2.45 -8.16
C THR A 272 -45.07 3.93 -8.51
N SER A 273 -43.96 4.62 -8.21
CA SER A 273 -43.64 5.92 -8.77
C SER A 273 -42.19 5.91 -9.26
N SER A 274 -42.04 5.66 -10.56
CA SER A 274 -40.89 6.02 -11.38
C SER A 274 -40.83 7.54 -11.52
N ARG A 275 -39.68 8.17 -11.24
CA ARG A 275 -39.42 9.57 -11.60
C ARG A 275 -38.48 9.65 -12.78
N THR A 276 -38.97 10.35 -13.80
CA THR A 276 -38.43 10.53 -15.13
C THR A 276 -37.30 11.55 -15.20
N SER A 277 -36.49 11.33 -16.24
CA SER A 277 -35.52 12.20 -16.89
C SER A 277 -35.96 13.64 -17.15
N SER A 278 -34.99 14.55 -17.14
CA SER A 278 -35.03 15.79 -17.93
C SER A 278 -33.65 16.06 -18.52
N ALA A 279 -33.57 15.93 -19.84
CA ALA A 279 -32.51 16.46 -20.69
C ALA A 279 -32.76 17.94 -20.98
N TRP A 280 -31.69 18.74 -21.10
CA TRP A 280 -31.73 20.06 -21.74
C TRP A 280 -30.73 20.07 -22.90
N SER A 281 -31.24 20.49 -24.06
CA SER A 281 -30.59 20.68 -25.36
C SER A 281 -29.52 21.78 -25.31
N THR A 282 -28.35 21.58 -25.91
CA THR A 282 -27.93 22.07 -27.24
C THR A 282 -28.32 23.51 -27.60
N GLU A 283 -27.32 24.37 -27.71
CA GLU A 283 -27.33 25.50 -28.65
C GLU A 283 -25.92 25.70 -29.25
N ARG A 284 -25.91 26.09 -30.53
CA ARG A 284 -24.78 26.14 -31.45
C ARG A 284 -24.78 27.54 -32.08
N SER A 285 -23.64 28.22 -32.13
CA SER A 285 -23.36 29.36 -33.05
C SER A 285 -21.84 29.51 -33.19
N SER A 286 -21.22 29.09 -34.30
CA SER A 286 -20.73 29.92 -35.43
C SER A 286 -19.70 30.99 -35.01
N SER A 287 -18.39 30.77 -35.16
CA SER A 287 -17.53 30.92 -36.36
C SER A 287 -17.12 32.36 -36.72
N THR A 288 -15.88 32.71 -36.38
CA THR A 288 -14.89 33.55 -37.12
C THR A 288 -13.54 33.22 -36.44
N GLY A 289 -12.46 32.76 -37.04
CA GLY A 289 -11.91 33.01 -38.37
C GLY A 289 -11.01 34.24 -38.30
N THR A 290 -9.73 34.11 -37.92
CA THR A 290 -8.60 34.95 -38.40
C THR A 290 -7.25 34.30 -38.05
N SER A 291 -6.34 34.49 -39.00
CA SER A 291 -5.02 33.95 -39.31
C SER A 291 -3.87 34.09 -38.30
N TRP A 292 -2.89 33.21 -38.53
CA TRP A 292 -1.48 33.25 -38.11
C TRP A 292 -0.75 34.53 -38.55
N PRO A 293 0.39 34.83 -37.91
CA PRO A 293 1.61 34.96 -38.72
C PRO A 293 2.78 34.14 -38.17
N THR A 294 3.51 33.54 -39.12
CA THR A 294 4.90 33.12 -39.03
C THR A 294 5.83 34.33 -38.87
N ALA A 295 6.81 34.25 -37.98
CA ALA A 295 8.05 35.00 -38.12
C ALA A 295 9.22 34.21 -37.51
N SER A 296 10.27 34.13 -38.31
CA SER A 296 11.48 33.33 -38.14
C SER A 296 12.49 33.89 -37.13
N SER A 297 13.33 32.97 -36.67
CA SER A 297 14.78 33.10 -36.39
C SER A 297 15.29 34.26 -35.54
N LEU A 298 15.98 33.90 -34.45
CA LEU A 298 17.34 34.36 -34.14
C LEU A 298 18.02 33.38 -33.17
N LEU A 299 19.06 32.71 -33.66
CA LEU A 299 20.12 32.10 -32.85
C LEU A 299 20.96 33.23 -32.22
N VAL A 300 21.52 32.98 -31.02
CA VAL A 300 22.97 32.99 -30.68
C VAL A 300 23.14 33.10 -29.13
N PRO A 301 24.18 32.48 -28.53
CA PRO A 301 24.18 31.96 -27.16
C PRO A 301 25.00 32.82 -26.18
N GLN A 302 24.98 32.49 -24.88
CA GLN A 302 26.18 32.61 -24.05
C GLN A 302 26.13 31.77 -22.76
N ARG A 303 27.23 31.06 -22.53
CA ARG A 303 27.64 30.45 -21.27
C ARG A 303 28.17 31.53 -20.32
N CYS A 304 27.96 31.32 -19.02
CA CYS A 304 29.02 31.19 -18.01
C CYS A 304 28.55 30.11 -17.03
#